data_AF-A0A7C8CTA4-F1
#
_entry.id   AF-A0A7C8CTA4-F1
#
_cell.length_a   1.000
_cell.length_b   1.000
_cell.length_c   1.000
_cell.angle_alpha   90.00
_cell.angle_beta   90.00
_cell.angle_gamma   90.00
#
_symmetry.space_group_name_H-M   'P 1'
#
loop_
_entity.id
_entity.type
_entity.pdbx_description
1 polymer ?
#
loop_
_entity_poly.entity_id
_entity_poly.type
_entity_poly.pdbx_seq_one_letter_code
_entity_poly.pdbx_strand_id
1 'polypeptide(L)'
;MLQDETRVELYIDGPEAQENKALFDALIGQKKSLEDEFGVTLSWQRLDGKRASRISYTVLGGWVDEYAWSTAVDGTVRAMQGLYNALSNRVVAFREGGAESALLQSEN
;
A
#
# COMPACT_ATOMS: atom_id res chain seq x y z
N MET A 1 -14.01 -8.59 -11.59
CA MET A 1 -14.27 -8.07 -10.23
C MET A 1 -13.95 -9.18 -9.24
N LEU A 2 -13.52 -8.84 -8.03
CA LEU A 2 -13.43 -9.82 -6.96
C LEU A 2 -14.86 -10.14 -6.51
N GLN A 3 -15.33 -11.35 -6.78
CA GLN A 3 -16.67 -11.78 -6.37
C GLN A 3 -16.64 -12.34 -4.95
N ASP A 4 -15.63 -13.16 -4.65
CA ASP A 4 -15.49 -13.90 -3.40
C ASP A 4 -14.46 -13.31 -2.43
N GLU A 5 -13.93 -12.12 -2.75
CA GLU A 5 -12.83 -11.52 -2.00
C GLU A 5 -13.02 -10.01 -1.82
N THR A 6 -12.48 -9.50 -0.71
CA THR A 6 -12.36 -8.08 -0.40
C THR A 6 -10.88 -7.70 -0.36
N ARG A 7 -10.50 -6.56 -0.93
CA ARG A 7 -9.11 -6.11 -0.98
C ARG A 7 -8.91 -4.83 -0.17
N VAL A 8 -7.86 -4.83 0.65
CA VAL A 8 -7.29 -3.61 1.22
C VAL A 8 -6.05 -3.25 0.43
N GLU A 9 -5.87 -1.98 0.09
CA GLU A 9 -4.73 -1.55 -0.72
C GLU A 9 -4.27 -0.13 -0.41
N LEU A 10 -2.96 0.08 -0.51
CA LEU A 10 -2.38 1.37 -0.83
C LEU A 10 -2.24 1.45 -2.35
N TYR A 11 -3.05 2.28 -2.97
CA TYR A 11 -2.95 2.60 -4.39
C TYR A 11 -2.18 3.92 -4.55
N ILE A 12 -1.03 3.87 -5.21
CA ILE A 12 -0.10 4.99 -5.36
C ILE A 12 -0.27 5.54 -6.77
N ASP A 13 -1.01 6.64 -6.93
CA ASP A 13 -1.29 7.25 -8.23
C ASP A 13 -1.26 8.79 -8.16
N GLY A 14 -0.12 9.33 -7.74
CA GLY A 14 0.18 10.76 -7.87
C GLY A 14 0.40 11.19 -9.33
N PRO A 15 0.60 12.50 -9.58
CA PRO A 15 0.69 13.07 -10.93
C PRO A 15 1.88 12.52 -11.73
N GLU A 16 3.01 12.28 -11.05
CA GLU A 16 4.25 11.83 -11.69
C GLU A 16 4.46 10.33 -11.51
N ALA A 17 4.57 9.61 -12.63
CA ALA A 17 4.82 8.16 -12.60
C ALA A 17 6.13 7.83 -11.88
N GLN A 18 7.16 8.64 -12.09
CA GLN A 18 8.48 8.43 -11.51
C GLN A 18 8.44 8.51 -9.98
N GLU A 19 7.69 9.46 -9.41
CA GLU A 19 7.50 9.58 -7.95
C GLU A 19 6.72 8.39 -7.39
N ASN A 20 5.67 7.94 -8.10
CA ASN A 20 4.91 6.76 -7.69
C ASN A 20 5.79 5.49 -7.66
N LYS A 21 6.69 5.33 -8.63
CA LYS A 21 7.64 4.21 -8.67
C LYS A 21 8.69 4.36 -7.58
N ALA A 22 9.23 5.55 -7.37
CA ALA A 22 10.22 5.80 -6.33
C ALA A 22 9.67 5.49 -4.93
N LEU A 23 8.42 5.90 -4.63
CA LEU A 23 7.76 5.54 -3.37
C LEU A 23 7.58 4.02 -3.25
N PHE A 24 7.10 3.36 -4.31
CA PHE A 24 6.96 1.90 -4.31
C PHE A 24 8.30 1.18 -4.09
N ASP A 25 9.35 1.61 -4.78
CA ASP A 25 10.69 1.03 -4.72
C ASP A 25 11.31 1.23 -3.32
N ALA A 26 11.06 2.38 -2.68
CA ALA A 26 11.46 2.63 -1.29
C ALA A 26 10.71 1.74 -0.28
N LEU A 27 9.42 1.48 -0.51
CA LEU A 27 8.60 0.62 0.35
C LEU A 27 8.98 -0.86 0.18
N ILE A 28 9.17 -1.34 -1.05
CA ILE A 28 9.55 -2.75 -1.29
C ILE A 28 10.97 -3.04 -0.82
N GLY A 29 11.86 -2.05 -0.77
CA GLY A 29 13.16 -2.16 -0.10
C GLY A 29 13.06 -2.48 1.40
N GLN A 30 11.91 -2.18 2.02
CA GLN A 30 11.59 -2.46 3.42
C GLN A 30 10.61 -3.64 3.58
N LYS A 31 10.40 -4.42 2.51
CA LYS A 31 9.38 -5.48 2.42
C LYS A 31 9.37 -6.40 3.63
N LYS A 32 10.52 -6.93 4.05
CA LYS A 32 10.59 -7.87 5.18
C LYS A 32 10.07 -7.23 6.47
N SER A 33 10.54 -6.04 6.82
CA SER A 33 10.07 -5.34 8.03
C SER A 33 8.58 -5.04 7.96
N LEU A 34 8.07 -4.68 6.77
CA LEU A 34 6.65 -4.39 6.55
C LEU A 34 5.78 -5.63 6.70
N GLU A 35 6.18 -6.76 6.12
CA GLU A 35 5.43 -8.02 6.21
C GLU A 35 5.52 -8.63 7.61
N ASP A 36 6.65 -8.46 8.32
CA ASP A 36 6.80 -8.86 9.72
C ASP A 36 5.89 -8.03 10.64
N GLU A 37 5.76 -6.71 10.39
CA GLU A 37 4.87 -5.82 11.13
C GLU A 37 3.39 -6.03 10.79
N PHE A 38 3.08 -6.28 9.52
CA PHE A 38 1.73 -6.58 9.06
C PHE A 38 1.27 -8.00 9.48
N GLY A 39 2.21 -8.92 9.65
CA GLY A 39 1.99 -10.30 10.09
C GLY A 39 1.72 -11.31 8.98
N VAL A 40 1.63 -10.88 7.71
CA VAL A 40 1.44 -11.75 6.53
C VAL A 40 2.14 -11.16 5.31
N THR A 41 2.31 -11.98 4.27
CA THR A 41 2.85 -11.51 2.97
C THR A 41 1.87 -10.58 2.28
N LEU A 42 2.39 -9.48 1.74
CA LEU A 42 1.64 -8.51 0.95
C LEU A 42 1.78 -8.82 -0.55
N SER A 43 0.79 -8.40 -1.34
CA SER A 43 0.87 -8.36 -2.80
C SER A 43 1.49 -7.05 -3.24
N TRP A 44 2.63 -7.15 -3.94
CA TRP A 44 3.43 -6.03 -4.40
C TRP A 44 3.34 -5.92 -5.91
N GLN A 45 2.77 -4.82 -6.41
CA GLN A 45 2.57 -4.61 -7.84
C GLN A 45 3.12 -3.24 -8.24
N ARG A 46 4.33 -3.21 -8.82
CA ARG A 46 4.91 -1.97 -9.34
C ARG A 46 4.10 -1.42 -10.51
N LEU A 47 3.44 -2.29 -11.29
CA LEU A 47 2.62 -1.93 -12.45
C LEU A 47 3.38 -1.09 -13.49
N ASP A 48 4.48 -1.62 -14.05
CA ASP A 48 5.37 -0.87 -14.96
C ASP A 48 4.68 -0.32 -16.21
N GLY A 49 3.62 -0.97 -16.69
CA GLY A 49 2.79 -0.48 -17.79
C GLY A 49 1.78 0.62 -17.41
N LYS A 50 1.80 1.11 -16.17
CA LYS A 50 0.87 2.12 -15.65
C LYS A 50 1.63 3.20 -14.87
N ARG A 51 1.04 4.39 -14.76
CA ARG A 51 1.52 5.46 -13.86
C ARG A 51 1.50 5.04 -12.39
N ALA A 52 0.46 4.30 -11.98
CA ALA A 52 0.25 3.92 -10.60
C ALA A 52 1.12 2.74 -10.15
N SER A 53 1.22 2.52 -8.83
CA SER A 53 1.72 1.31 -8.19
C SER A 53 0.72 0.84 -7.13
N ARG A 54 0.79 -0.42 -6.67
CA ARG A 54 -0.13 -0.96 -5.67
C ARG A 54 0.58 -1.89 -4.68
N ILE A 55 0.22 -1.74 -3.40
CA ILE A 55 0.52 -2.69 -2.33
C ILE A 55 -0.81 -3.12 -1.73
N SER A 56 -1.09 -4.42 -1.63
CA SER A 56 -2.41 -4.90 -1.24
C SER A 56 -2.40 -6.20 -0.46
N TYR A 57 -3.48 -6.44 0.27
CA TYR A 57 -3.80 -7.72 0.88
C TYR A 57 -5.26 -8.07 0.60
N THR A 58 -5.55 -9.37 0.46
CA THR A 58 -6.87 -9.86 0.10
C THR A 58 -7.44 -10.69 1.25
N VAL A 59 -8.67 -10.36 1.62
CA VAL A 59 -9.46 -11.03 2.65
C VAL A 59 -10.53 -11.86 1.93
N LEU A 60 -10.73 -13.10 2.37
CA LEU A 60 -11.80 -13.94 1.85
C LEU A 60 -13.17 -13.40 2.28
N GLY A 61 -14.15 -13.54 1.39
CA GLY A 61 -15.49 -13.00 1.55
C GLY A 61 -15.66 -11.74 0.71
N GLY A 62 -16.52 -11.85 -0.30
CA GLY A 62 -16.90 -10.76 -1.18
C GLY A 62 -18.41 -10.57 -1.20
N TRP A 63 -18.89 -9.79 -2.16
CA TRP A 63 -20.27 -9.32 -2.17
C TRP A 63 -21.31 -10.38 -2.54
N VAL A 64 -20.88 -11.54 -3.06
CA VAL A 64 -21.79 -12.59 -3.52
C VAL A 64 -22.37 -13.46 -2.40
N ASP A 65 -21.63 -13.65 -1.29
CA ASP A 65 -22.04 -14.49 -0.17
C ASP A 65 -22.28 -13.66 1.09
N GLU A 66 -23.54 -13.36 1.37
CA GLU A 66 -23.97 -12.57 2.54
C GLU A 66 -23.60 -13.22 3.88
N TYR A 67 -23.52 -14.55 3.94
CA TYR A 67 -23.12 -15.24 5.17
C TYR A 67 -21.65 -14.99 5.52
N ALA A 68 -20.81 -14.67 4.53
CA ALA A 68 -19.40 -14.35 4.73
C ALA A 68 -19.16 -12.88 5.14
N TRP A 69 -20.16 -12.00 5.03
CA TRP A 69 -19.97 -10.55 5.18
C TRP A 69 -19.44 -10.14 6.56
N SER A 70 -19.97 -10.69 7.64
CA SER A 70 -19.50 -10.34 9.00
C SER A 70 -18.02 -10.67 9.17
N THR A 71 -17.60 -11.85 8.70
CA THR A 71 -16.19 -12.28 8.75
C THR A 71 -15.31 -11.45 7.82
N ALA A 72 -15.80 -11.15 6.61
CA ALA A 72 -15.09 -10.33 5.64
C ALA A 72 -14.88 -8.90 6.16
N VAL A 73 -15.90 -8.29 6.75
CA VAL A 73 -15.84 -6.95 7.34
C VAL A 73 -14.82 -6.92 8.48
N ASP A 74 -14.91 -7.84 9.43
CA ASP A 74 -13.97 -7.92 10.56
C ASP A 74 -12.53 -8.11 10.08
N GLY A 75 -12.31 -9.05 9.15
CA GLY A 75 -11.00 -9.31 8.57
C GLY A 75 -10.45 -8.10 7.81
N THR A 76 -11.31 -7.41 7.07
CA THR A 76 -10.97 -6.21 6.29
C THR A 76 -10.61 -5.05 7.20
N VAL A 77 -11.38 -4.77 8.26
CA VAL A 77 -11.07 -3.69 9.21
C VAL A 77 -9.72 -3.93 9.88
N ARG A 78 -9.45 -5.16 10.34
CA ARG A 78 -8.15 -5.52 10.91
C ARG A 78 -7.02 -5.35 9.90
N ALA A 79 -7.22 -5.80 8.66
CA ALA A 79 -6.24 -5.64 7.60
C ALA A 79 -5.99 -4.16 7.23
N MET A 80 -7.02 -3.31 7.22
CA MET A 80 -6.89 -1.87 7.00
C MET A 80 -6.03 -1.21 8.08
N GLN A 81 -6.30 -1.53 9.35
CA GLN A 81 -5.52 -1.01 10.48
C GLN A 81 -4.06 -1.47 10.43
N GLY A 82 -3.83 -2.76 10.21
CA GLY A 82 -2.47 -3.31 10.08
C GLY A 82 -1.70 -2.69 8.92
N LEU A 83 -2.35 -2.55 7.76
CA LEU A 83 -1.72 -1.99 6.57
C LEU A 83 -1.37 -0.50 6.79
N TYR A 84 -2.26 0.26 7.43
CA TYR A 84 -2.02 1.65 7.80
C TYR A 84 -0.84 1.79 8.76
N ASN A 85 -0.80 0.98 9.82
CA ASN A 85 0.28 1.03 10.82
C ASN A 85 1.65 0.74 10.17
N ALA A 86 1.71 -0.30 9.33
CA ALA A 86 2.94 -0.69 8.66
C ALA A 86 3.45 0.38 7.66
N LEU A 87 2.54 1.02 6.91
CA LEU A 87 2.91 1.89 5.78
C LEU A 87 2.96 3.39 6.10
N SER A 88 2.08 3.90 6.97
CA SER A 88 1.84 5.34 7.13
C SER A 88 3.11 6.14 7.42
N ASN A 89 3.88 5.77 8.44
CA ASN A 89 5.12 6.45 8.81
C ASN A 89 6.18 6.41 7.70
N ARG A 90 6.25 5.31 6.94
CA ARG A 90 7.22 5.15 5.85
C ARG A 90 6.86 6.02 4.65
N VAL A 91 5.56 6.14 4.36
CA VAL A 91 5.06 7.05 3.31
C VAL A 91 5.31 8.50 3.68
N VAL A 92 5.07 8.89 4.94
CA VAL A 92 5.35 10.25 5.44
C VAL A 92 6.85 10.55 5.35
N ALA A 93 7.70 9.67 5.90
CA ALA A 93 9.15 9.85 5.87
C ALA A 93 9.71 9.98 4.45
N PHE A 94 9.20 9.20 3.49
CA PHE A 94 9.60 9.32 2.08
C PHE A 94 9.26 10.70 1.50
N ARG A 95 8.06 11.22 1.80
CA ARG A 95 7.60 12.51 1.28
C ARG A 95 8.35 13.68 1.91
N GLU A 96 8.64 13.62 3.21
CA GLU A 96 9.41 14.64 3.92
C GLU A 96 10.87 14.66 3.47
N GLY A 97 11.51 13.50 3.30
CA GLY A 97 12.89 13.42 2.78
C GLY A 97 13.03 13.92 1.33
N GLY A 98 11.97 13.78 0.52
CA GLY A 98 11.90 14.39 -0.81
C GLY A 98 11.79 15.93 -0.75
N ALA A 99 11.03 16.47 0.19
CA ALA A 99 10.88 17.92 0.37
C ALA A 99 12.18 18.59 0.84
N GLU A 100 12.91 17.98 1.77
CA GLU A 100 14.19 18.49 2.26
C GLU A 100 15.27 18.47 1.15
N SER A 101 15.29 17.42 0.33
CA SER A 101 16.20 17.31 -0.80
C SER A 101 15.91 18.33 -1.91
N ALA A 102 14.65 18.69 -2.13
CA ALA A 102 14.23 19.69 -3.12
C ALA A 102 14.59 21.13 -2.70
N LEU A 103 14.48 21.45 -1.40
CA LEU A 103 14.87 22.76 -0.87
C LEU A 103 16.38 23.01 -1.03
N LEU A 104 17.22 22.02 -0.70
CA LEU A 104 18.68 22.11 -0.83
C LEU A 104 19.15 22.27 -2.29
N GLN A 105 18.37 21.82 -3.27
CA GLN A 105 18.67 22.00 -4.70
C GLN A 105 18.20 23.35 -5.25
N SER A 106 17.30 24.06 -4.55
CA SER A 106 16.81 25.38 -4.95
C SER A 106 17.66 26.54 -4.42
N GLU A 107 18.54 26.26 -3.47
CA GLU A 107 19.45 27.23 -2.83
C GLU A 107 20.85 27.27 -3.48
N ASN A 108 21.07 26.52 -4.57
CA ASN A 108 22.32 26.43 -5.35
C ASN A 108 22.08 26.80 -6.81
#